data_AF-W1V6R8-F1
#
_entry.id   AF-W1V6R8-F1
#
_cell.length_a   1.000
_cell.length_b   1.000
_cell.length_c   1.000
_cell.angle_alpha   90.00
_cell.angle_beta   90.00
_cell.angle_gamma   90.00
#
_symmetry.space_group_name_H-M   'P 1'
#
loop_
_entity.id
_entity.type
_entity.pdbx_description
1 polymer ?
#
loop_
_entity_poly.entity_id
_entity_poly.type
_entity_poly.pdbx_seq_one_letter_code
_entity_poly.pdbx_strand_id
1 'polypeptide(L)'
;YVAQGGNFVDHGYKHVGPMSVLETILRYEYLWIRIRVQGGAYGAFANFYDDGNMIFCSYRDPNLVETLNVYKELPQYLREFTLADREMRKYIIGTMSSLDLPMTPALRGPRAMGMYFSGAKLEDKVEFRKQVIACKPEDIVALADVVEPVLKDNHICTMG
;
A
#
# COMPACT_ATOMS: atom_id res chain seq x y z
N TYR A 1 11.61 -11.81 8.83
CA TYR A 1 10.46 -11.15 8.18
C TYR A 1 9.24 -11.38 9.04
N VAL A 2 8.42 -10.36 9.24
CA VAL A 2 7.08 -10.49 9.84
C VAL A 2 6.10 -9.96 8.80
N ALA A 3 5.24 -10.83 8.27
CA ALA A 3 4.27 -10.46 7.25
C ALA A 3 2.85 -10.78 7.71
N GLN A 4 1.92 -9.87 7.41
CA GLN A 4 0.50 -10.07 7.59
C GLN A 4 -0.24 -9.49 6.40
N GLY A 5 -1.28 -10.16 5.93
CA GLY A 5 -2.02 -9.73 4.75
C GLY A 5 -3.26 -10.55 4.48
N GLY A 6 -3.76 -10.45 3.27
CA GLY A 6 -4.93 -11.20 2.79
C GLY A 6 -5.44 -10.62 1.48
N ASN A 7 -6.67 -10.96 1.12
CA ASN A 7 -7.26 -10.49 -0.13
C ASN A 7 -8.46 -9.57 0.15
N PHE A 8 -8.38 -8.30 -0.22
CA PHE A 8 -9.48 -7.34 0.00
C PHE A 8 -10.67 -7.54 -0.93
N VAL A 9 -10.51 -8.28 -2.04
CA VAL A 9 -11.61 -8.62 -2.95
C VAL A 9 -12.58 -9.59 -2.29
N ASP A 10 -12.08 -10.48 -1.42
CA ASP A 10 -12.91 -11.39 -0.62
C ASP A 10 -13.84 -10.62 0.34
N HIS A 11 -13.49 -9.39 0.66
CA HIS A 11 -14.28 -8.45 1.48
C HIS A 11 -15.09 -7.45 0.65
N GLY A 12 -15.19 -7.66 -0.68
CA GLY A 12 -16.03 -6.85 -1.58
C GLY A 12 -15.38 -5.54 -2.06
N TYR A 13 -14.09 -5.34 -1.77
CA TYR A 13 -13.36 -4.15 -2.22
C TYR A 13 -12.69 -4.36 -3.58
N LYS A 14 -12.24 -3.27 -4.19
CA LYS A 14 -11.52 -3.26 -5.46
C LYS A 14 -10.23 -2.45 -5.32
N HIS A 15 -9.25 -2.78 -6.14
CA HIS A 15 -8.01 -2.02 -6.18
C HIS A 15 -8.28 -0.62 -6.74
N VAL A 16 -7.91 0.42 -5.98
CA VAL A 16 -8.18 1.83 -6.32
C VAL A 16 -6.94 2.70 -6.09
N GLY A 17 -6.83 3.81 -6.82
CA GLY A 17 -5.70 4.73 -6.77
C GLY A 17 -5.25 5.18 -5.36
N PRO A 18 -6.18 5.51 -4.44
CA PRO A 18 -5.84 5.85 -3.06
C PRO A 18 -5.01 4.79 -2.32
N MET A 19 -5.12 3.51 -2.68
CA MET A 19 -4.29 2.45 -2.07
C MET A 19 -2.80 2.64 -2.36
N SER A 20 -2.42 3.04 -3.57
CA SER A 20 -1.02 3.35 -3.89
C SER A 20 -0.51 4.63 -3.19
N VAL A 21 -1.40 5.58 -2.93
CA VAL A 21 -1.06 6.77 -2.12
C VAL A 21 -0.84 6.35 -0.67
N LEU A 22 -1.71 5.47 -0.14
CA LEU A 22 -1.55 4.90 1.19
C LEU A 22 -0.23 4.12 1.33
N GLU A 23 0.17 3.29 0.36
CA GLU A 23 1.49 2.64 0.38
C GLU A 23 2.63 3.64 0.56
N THR A 24 2.52 4.78 -0.13
CA THR A 24 3.53 5.84 -0.08
C THR A 24 3.56 6.51 1.29
N ILE A 25 2.39 6.83 1.84
CA ILE A 25 2.23 7.38 3.20
C ILE A 25 2.83 6.41 4.23
N LEU A 26 2.43 5.13 4.20
CA LEU A 26 2.89 4.11 5.14
C LEU A 26 4.40 3.91 5.09
N ARG A 27 4.98 3.91 3.88
CA ARG A 27 6.42 3.73 3.64
C ARG A 27 7.26 4.85 4.23
N TYR A 28 6.77 6.08 4.26
CA TYR A 28 7.52 7.25 4.73
C TYR A 28 7.13 7.72 6.13
N GLU A 29 5.92 7.38 6.60
CA GLU A 29 5.42 7.75 7.92
C GLU A 29 5.20 6.52 8.79
N TYR A 30 3.97 6.00 8.83
CA TYR A 30 3.52 5.10 9.89
C TYR A 30 4.43 3.88 10.09
N LEU A 31 4.66 3.08 9.04
CA LEU A 31 5.49 1.88 9.15
C LEU A 31 6.97 2.23 9.34
N TRP A 32 7.43 3.30 8.69
CA TRP A 32 8.80 3.77 8.88
C TRP A 32 9.09 4.15 10.34
N ILE A 33 8.22 4.96 10.94
CA ILE A 33 8.38 5.46 12.30
C ILE A 33 8.20 4.30 13.29
N ARG A 34 7.10 3.56 13.19
CA ARG A 34 6.72 2.54 14.18
C ARG A 34 7.63 1.30 14.13
N ILE A 35 7.92 0.79 12.93
CA ILE A 35 8.62 -0.50 12.78
C ILE A 35 10.13 -0.30 12.63
N ARG A 36 10.57 0.70 11.87
CA ARG A 36 12.01 0.94 11.65
C ARG A 36 12.63 1.85 12.69
N VAL A 37 12.10 3.06 12.90
CA VAL A 37 12.73 4.04 13.81
C VAL A 37 12.58 3.63 15.27
N GLN A 38 11.36 3.26 15.68
CA GLN A 38 11.07 2.86 17.07
C GLN A 38 11.37 1.37 17.30
N GLY A 39 10.96 0.51 16.37
CA GLY A 39 11.15 -0.94 16.48
C GLY A 39 12.54 -1.46 16.11
N GLY A 40 13.36 -0.69 15.40
CA GLY A 40 14.73 -1.08 15.03
C GLY A 40 14.83 -2.06 13.85
N ALA A 41 13.73 -2.34 13.14
CA ALA A 41 13.80 -3.12 11.91
C ALA A 41 14.56 -2.38 10.79
N TYR A 42 15.19 -3.11 9.87
CA TYR A 42 15.86 -2.47 8.73
C TYR A 42 14.88 -1.83 7.74
N GLY A 43 13.69 -2.39 7.57
CA GLY A 43 12.68 -1.83 6.69
C GLY A 43 11.28 -2.36 6.96
N ALA A 44 10.29 -1.61 6.46
CA ALA A 44 8.90 -2.01 6.47
C ALA A 44 8.21 -1.47 5.21
N PHE A 45 7.23 -2.20 4.70
CA PHE A 45 6.48 -1.81 3.52
C PHE A 45 5.07 -2.39 3.53
N ALA A 46 4.21 -1.78 2.72
CA ALA A 46 2.88 -2.24 2.41
C ALA A 46 2.75 -2.34 0.89
N ASN A 47 1.98 -3.30 0.41
CA ASN A 47 1.65 -3.46 -0.99
C ASN A 47 0.17 -3.85 -1.15
N PHE A 48 -0.48 -3.24 -2.14
CA PHE A 48 -1.82 -3.54 -2.63
C PHE A 48 -1.69 -3.86 -4.12
N TYR A 49 -2.23 -4.99 -4.53
CA TYR A 49 -2.09 -5.50 -5.89
C TYR A 49 -3.43 -5.52 -6.62
N ASP A 50 -3.36 -5.48 -7.95
CA ASP A 50 -4.54 -5.52 -8.84
C ASP A 50 -5.37 -6.82 -8.65
N ASP A 51 -4.77 -7.89 -8.13
CA ASP A 51 -5.40 -9.20 -7.87
C ASP A 51 -6.10 -9.29 -6.50
N GLY A 52 -6.11 -8.20 -5.73
CA GLY A 52 -6.74 -8.15 -4.42
C GLY A 52 -5.80 -8.37 -3.24
N ASN A 53 -4.56 -8.79 -3.49
CA ASN A 53 -3.64 -9.06 -2.40
C ASN A 53 -3.22 -7.75 -1.71
N MET A 54 -3.33 -7.72 -0.38
CA MET A 54 -2.75 -6.71 0.50
C MET A 54 -1.75 -7.37 1.42
N ILE A 55 -0.54 -6.82 1.51
CA ILE A 55 0.55 -7.37 2.32
C ILE A 55 1.26 -6.24 3.08
N PHE A 56 1.36 -6.38 4.39
CA PHE A 56 2.29 -5.63 5.24
C PHE A 56 3.46 -6.52 5.61
N CYS A 57 4.67 -5.97 5.56
CA CYS A 57 5.86 -6.76 5.85
C CYS A 57 6.98 -5.92 6.47
N SER A 58 7.67 -6.51 7.44
CA SER A 58 8.94 -6.02 7.98
C SER A 58 10.13 -6.85 7.53
N TYR A 59 11.28 -6.20 7.37
CA TYR A 59 12.52 -6.78 6.87
C TYR A 59 13.67 -6.58 7.86
N ARG A 60 14.37 -7.67 8.20
CA ARG A 60 15.39 -7.76 9.25
C ARG A 60 14.90 -7.07 10.55
N ASP A 61 13.77 -7.56 11.02
CA ASP A 61 13.07 -7.05 12.18
C ASP A 61 13.50 -7.84 13.42
N PRO A 62 13.98 -7.19 14.49
CA PRO A 62 14.29 -7.87 15.74
C PRO A 62 13.04 -8.25 16.54
N ASN A 63 11.86 -7.75 16.17
CA ASN A 63 10.60 -7.98 16.86
C ASN A 63 9.68 -8.91 16.07
N LEU A 64 8.63 -9.40 16.74
CA LEU A 64 7.61 -10.24 16.11
C LEU A 64 6.21 -9.80 16.54
N VAL A 65 5.91 -9.93 17.84
CA VAL A 65 4.59 -9.62 18.39
C VAL A 65 4.33 -8.11 18.32
N GLU A 66 5.34 -7.31 18.61
CA GLU A 66 5.29 -5.85 18.58
C GLU A 66 4.97 -5.34 17.17
N THR A 67 5.57 -5.95 16.15
CA THR A 67 5.32 -5.61 14.74
C THR A 67 3.90 -5.97 14.32
N LEU A 68 3.39 -7.14 14.73
CA LEU A 68 2.00 -7.51 14.50
C LEU A 68 1.02 -6.57 15.23
N ASN A 69 1.38 -6.06 16.41
CA ASN A 69 0.57 -5.08 17.12
C ASN A 69 0.53 -3.73 16.38
N VAL A 70 1.64 -3.29 15.78
CA VAL A 70 1.65 -2.12 14.90
C VAL A 70 0.68 -2.30 13.73
N TYR A 71 0.62 -3.48 13.10
CA TYR A 71 -0.35 -3.73 12.03
C TYR A 71 -1.80 -3.67 12.55
N LYS A 72 -2.08 -4.22 13.73
CA LYS A 72 -3.43 -4.19 14.33
C LYS A 72 -3.92 -2.77 14.66
N GLU A 73 -3.00 -1.86 14.97
CA GLU A 73 -3.32 -0.45 15.25
C GLU A 73 -3.55 0.38 13.98
N LEU A 74 -3.18 -0.13 12.80
CA LEU A 74 -3.24 0.62 11.55
C LEU A 74 -4.65 1.14 11.20
N PRO A 75 -5.74 0.35 11.31
CA PRO A 75 -7.09 0.88 11.04
C PRO A 75 -7.44 2.10 11.89
N GLN A 76 -7.03 2.12 13.16
CA GLN A 76 -7.29 3.27 14.03
C GLN A 76 -6.47 4.49 13.59
N TYR A 77 -5.19 4.30 13.26
CA TYR A 77 -4.36 5.37 12.69
C TYR A 77 -4.99 5.96 11.42
N LEU A 78 -5.56 5.12 10.54
CA LEU A 78 -6.24 5.59 9.34
C LEU A 78 -7.50 6.39 9.66
N ARG A 79 -8.28 6.00 10.66
CA ARG A 79 -9.48 6.76 11.09
C ARG A 79 -9.16 8.13 11.65
N GLU A 80 -8.03 8.26 12.30
CA GLU A 80 -7.51 9.51 12.87
C GLU A 80 -6.64 10.29 11.88
N PHE A 81 -6.47 9.78 10.65
CA PHE A 81 -5.59 10.36 9.67
C PHE A 81 -6.06 11.76 9.30
N THR A 82 -5.18 12.74 9.50
CA THR A 82 -5.40 14.13 9.14
C THR A 82 -4.13 14.68 8.54
N LEU A 83 -4.28 15.41 7.45
CA LEU A 83 -3.14 15.93 6.71
C LEU A 83 -3.57 17.18 5.93
N ALA A 84 -2.71 18.19 5.90
CA ALA A 84 -2.96 19.37 5.09
C ALA A 84 -2.81 19.04 3.59
N ASP A 85 -3.61 19.69 2.73
CA ASP A 85 -3.58 19.50 1.27
C ASP A 85 -2.18 19.56 0.66
N ARG A 86 -1.33 20.45 1.18
CA ARG A 86 0.05 20.61 0.71
C ARG A 86 0.88 19.35 0.97
N GLU A 87 0.73 18.75 2.13
CA GLU A 87 1.44 17.53 2.50
C GLU A 87 0.86 16.34 1.71
N MET A 88 -0.46 16.31 1.49
CA MET A 88 -1.13 15.25 0.74
C MET A 88 -0.62 15.23 -0.70
N ARG A 89 -0.44 16.41 -1.29
CA ARG A 89 0.15 16.58 -2.62
C ARG A 89 1.57 16.01 -2.72
N LYS A 90 2.38 16.06 -1.66
CA LYS A 90 3.72 15.44 -1.69
C LYS A 90 3.63 13.93 -1.84
N TYR A 91 2.70 13.29 -1.11
CA TYR A 91 2.47 11.86 -1.23
C TYR A 91 1.98 11.48 -2.63
N ILE A 92 1.02 12.23 -3.18
CA ILE A 92 0.55 12.03 -4.56
C ILE A 92 1.70 12.13 -5.57
N ILE A 93 2.56 13.15 -5.46
CA ILE A 93 3.74 13.30 -6.34
C ILE A 93 4.70 12.12 -6.17
N GLY A 94 4.96 11.66 -4.93
CA GLY A 94 5.78 10.50 -4.64
C GLY A 94 5.24 9.22 -5.27
N THR A 95 3.93 9.00 -5.19
CA THR A 95 3.24 7.88 -5.83
C THR A 95 3.34 7.97 -7.36
N MET A 96 3.08 9.15 -7.94
CA MET A 96 3.15 9.37 -9.37
C MET A 96 4.55 9.16 -9.93
N SER A 97 5.60 9.54 -9.20
CA SER A 97 7.00 9.30 -9.60
C SER A 97 7.29 7.81 -9.86
N SER A 98 6.68 6.92 -9.08
CA SER A 98 6.80 5.47 -9.29
C SER A 98 5.99 4.98 -10.49
N LEU A 99 4.80 5.56 -10.71
CA LEU A 99 3.92 5.20 -11.84
C LEU A 99 4.44 5.71 -13.19
N ASP A 100 5.17 6.83 -13.19
CA ASP A 100 5.76 7.49 -14.37
C ASP A 100 7.23 7.16 -14.60
N LEU A 101 7.69 6.05 -14.03
CA LEU A 101 9.07 5.60 -14.21
C LEU A 101 9.41 5.49 -15.72
N PRO A 102 10.45 6.19 -16.21
CA PRO A 102 10.83 6.13 -17.62
C PRO A 102 11.25 4.71 -17.99
N MET A 103 10.69 4.20 -19.08
CA MET A 103 10.96 2.84 -19.55
C MET A 103 11.92 2.85 -20.73
N THR A 104 13.01 2.08 -20.60
CA THR A 104 13.87 1.77 -21.74
C THR A 104 13.12 0.87 -22.74
N PRO A 105 13.56 0.80 -24.02
CA PRO A 105 12.94 -0.09 -25.00
C PRO A 105 12.82 -1.55 -24.51
N ALA A 106 13.83 -2.04 -23.78
CA ALA A 106 13.82 -3.39 -23.22
C ALA A 106 12.74 -3.63 -22.15
N LEU A 107 12.34 -2.59 -21.41
CA LEU A 107 11.28 -2.69 -20.38
C LEU A 107 9.87 -2.59 -20.97
N ARG A 108 9.70 -1.99 -22.15
CA ARG A 108 8.37 -1.80 -22.78
C ARG A 108 7.76 -3.12 -23.22
N GLY A 109 8.57 -4.06 -23.73
CA GLY A 109 8.12 -5.37 -24.18
C GLY A 109 7.45 -6.20 -23.07
N PRO A 110 8.16 -6.49 -21.95
CA PRO A 110 7.59 -7.20 -20.81
C PRO A 110 6.35 -6.54 -20.23
N ARG A 111 6.30 -5.20 -20.13
CA ARG A 111 5.11 -4.48 -19.67
C ARG A 111 3.92 -4.68 -20.60
N ALA A 112 4.12 -4.56 -21.91
CA ALA A 112 3.06 -4.76 -22.89
C ALA A 112 2.54 -6.21 -22.88
N MET A 113 3.43 -7.21 -22.77
CA MET A 113 3.04 -8.60 -22.60
C MET A 113 2.25 -8.82 -21.31
N GLY A 114 2.70 -8.24 -20.19
CA GLY A 114 1.98 -8.31 -18.92
C GLY A 114 0.56 -7.75 -19.02
N MET A 115 0.38 -6.59 -19.66
CA MET A 115 -0.93 -6.01 -19.91
C MET A 115 -1.81 -6.87 -20.82
N TYR A 116 -1.23 -7.44 -21.89
CA TYR A 116 -1.95 -8.29 -22.82
C TYR A 116 -2.45 -9.57 -22.15
N PHE A 117 -1.59 -10.29 -21.43
CA PHE A 117 -1.96 -11.56 -20.79
C PHE A 117 -2.85 -11.39 -19.57
N SER A 118 -2.78 -10.26 -18.86
CA SER A 118 -3.71 -9.98 -17.76
C SER A 118 -5.06 -9.42 -18.22
N GLY A 119 -5.21 -9.09 -19.51
CA GLY A 119 -6.39 -8.41 -20.04
C GLY A 119 -6.54 -6.96 -19.55
N ALA A 120 -5.50 -6.39 -18.93
CA ALA A 120 -5.52 -5.03 -18.43
C ALA A 120 -5.62 -4.03 -19.58
N LYS A 121 -6.60 -3.13 -19.50
CA LYS A 121 -6.83 -2.13 -20.54
C LYS A 121 -6.08 -0.84 -20.21
N LEU A 122 -5.74 -0.08 -21.26
CA LEU A 122 -5.08 1.21 -21.09
C LEU A 122 -6.01 2.19 -20.36
N GLU A 123 -7.30 2.12 -20.65
CA GLU A 123 -8.34 2.97 -20.03
C GLU A 123 -8.38 2.77 -18.52
N ASP A 124 -8.27 1.53 -18.04
CA ASP A 124 -8.24 1.21 -16.60
C ASP A 124 -7.01 1.85 -15.92
N LYS A 125 -5.86 1.81 -16.59
CA LYS A 125 -4.62 2.42 -16.07
C LYS A 125 -4.70 3.96 -16.10
N VAL A 126 -5.35 4.55 -17.10
CA VAL A 126 -5.60 6.00 -17.13
C VAL A 126 -6.54 6.41 -16.01
N GLU A 127 -7.61 5.65 -15.77
CA GLU A 127 -8.56 5.94 -14.70
C GLU A 127 -7.93 5.79 -13.32
N PHE A 128 -7.14 4.75 -13.10
CA PHE A 128 -6.36 4.56 -11.88
C PHE A 128 -5.46 5.77 -11.57
N ARG A 129 -4.78 6.31 -12.59
CA ARG A 129 -3.96 7.52 -12.43
C ARG A 129 -4.78 8.75 -12.03
N LYS A 130 -5.98 8.92 -12.60
CA LYS A 130 -6.87 10.01 -12.18
C LYS A 130 -7.27 9.88 -10.73
N GLN A 131 -7.56 8.65 -10.26
CA GLN A 131 -7.87 8.39 -8.86
C GLN A 131 -6.70 8.76 -7.94
N VAL A 132 -5.45 8.41 -8.31
CA VAL A 132 -4.24 8.80 -7.56
C VAL A 132 -4.12 10.33 -7.46
N ILE A 133 -4.30 11.04 -8.58
CA ILE A 133 -4.18 12.50 -8.64
C ILE A 133 -5.29 13.21 -7.84
N ALA A 134 -6.50 12.65 -7.85
CA ALA A 134 -7.67 13.20 -7.19
C ALA A 134 -7.80 12.80 -5.70
N CYS A 135 -6.89 11.97 -5.20
CA CYS A 135 -6.93 11.43 -3.84
C CYS A 135 -6.88 12.53 -2.78
N LYS A 136 -7.74 12.40 -1.77
CA LYS A 136 -7.87 13.33 -0.64
C LYS A 136 -7.68 12.61 0.70
N PRO A 137 -7.47 13.35 1.80
CA PRO A 137 -7.35 12.73 3.12
C PRO A 137 -8.53 11.82 3.49
N GLU A 138 -9.76 12.17 3.08
CA GLU A 138 -10.95 11.37 3.35
C GLU A 138 -10.89 10.00 2.67
N ASP A 139 -10.26 9.90 1.50
CA ASP A 139 -10.07 8.63 0.80
C ASP A 139 -9.11 7.72 1.58
N ILE A 140 -8.09 8.29 2.22
CA ILE A 140 -7.13 7.55 3.07
C ILE A 140 -7.82 7.06 4.34
N VAL A 141 -8.66 7.90 4.95
CA VAL A 141 -9.49 7.52 6.10
C VAL A 141 -10.41 6.34 5.76
N ALA A 142 -11.06 6.39 4.58
CA ALA A 142 -11.95 5.33 4.12
C ALA A 142 -11.25 3.98 3.90
N LEU A 143 -9.93 3.97 3.63
CA LEU A 143 -9.17 2.72 3.51
C LEU A 143 -9.03 1.96 4.83
N ALA A 144 -9.36 2.55 5.98
CA ALA A 144 -9.49 1.83 7.24
C ALA A 144 -10.48 0.65 7.11
N ASP A 145 -11.58 0.86 6.39
CA ASP A 145 -12.62 -0.16 6.20
C ASP A 145 -12.16 -1.27 5.25
N VAL A 146 -11.13 -1.02 4.42
CA VAL A 146 -10.49 -2.07 3.60
C VAL A 146 -9.49 -2.86 4.43
N VAL A 147 -8.63 -2.17 5.18
CA VAL A 147 -7.50 -2.77 5.89
C VAL A 147 -7.96 -3.60 7.08
N GLU A 148 -8.93 -3.12 7.86
CA GLU A 148 -9.37 -3.79 9.08
C GLU A 148 -9.92 -5.21 8.86
N PRO A 149 -10.87 -5.47 7.94
CA PRO A 149 -11.40 -6.82 7.76
C PRO A 149 -10.33 -7.79 7.25
N VAL A 150 -9.45 -7.35 6.35
CA VAL A 150 -8.36 -8.21 5.84
C VAL A 150 -7.36 -8.57 6.94
N LEU A 151 -7.03 -7.63 7.84
CA LEU A 151 -6.16 -7.94 8.97
C LEU A 151 -6.81 -8.93 9.96
N LYS A 152 -8.14 -8.93 10.08
CA LYS A 152 -8.90 -9.87 10.94
C LYS A 152 -8.85 -11.30 10.44
N ASP A 153 -8.59 -11.54 9.16
CA ASP A 153 -8.39 -12.89 8.61
C ASP A 153 -7.13 -13.57 9.18
N ASN A 154 -6.20 -12.80 9.75
CA ASN A 154 -5.00 -13.30 10.43
C ASN A 154 -4.11 -14.21 9.55
N HIS A 155 -4.03 -13.97 8.25
CA HIS A 155 -3.01 -14.62 7.43
C HIS A 155 -1.64 -14.01 7.76
N ILE A 156 -0.88 -14.73 8.58
CA ILE A 156 0.41 -14.31 9.12
C ILE A 156 1.48 -15.28 8.66
N CYS A 157 2.62 -14.75 8.19
CA CYS A 157 3.80 -15.52 7.85
C CYS A 157 5.03 -14.86 8.49
N THR A 158 5.81 -15.64 9.24
CA THR A 158 7.02 -15.15 9.92
C THR A 158 8.22 -15.99 9.54
N MET A 159 9.37 -15.33 9.41
CA MET A 159 10.67 -15.95 9.21
C MET A 159 11.63 -15.38 10.24
N GLY A 160 12.10 -16.24 11.15
CA GLY A 160 13.09 -15.94 12.20
C GLY A 160 14.33 -16.81 12.03
#